data_AF-A0A444QZU8-F1
#
_entry.id   AF-A0A444QZU8-F1
#
_cell.length_a   1.000
_cell.length_b   1.000
_cell.length_c   1.000
_cell.angle_alpha   90.00
_cell.angle_beta   90.00
_cell.angle_gamma   90.00
#
_symmetry.space_group_name_H-M   'P 1'
#
loop_
_entity.id
_entity.type
_entity.pdbx_description
1 polymer ?
#
loop_
_entity_poly.entity_id
_entity_poly.type
_entity_poly.pdbx_seq_one_letter_code
_entity_poly.pdbx_strand_id
1 'polypeptide(L)' 'MKTISHNSTTSSVSVTAASGNDQPQLVATIVPDEQRISFWPQHFGLIPQWV' A
#
# COMPACT_ATOMS: atom_id res chain seq x y z
N MET A 1 19.37 -35.73 -17.11
CA MET A 1 18.49 -35.01 -16.16
C MET A 1 18.80 -33.53 -16.29
N LYS A 2 17.88 -32.71 -16.82
CA LYS A 2 18.12 -31.26 -17.00
C LYS A 2 17.64 -30.52 -15.75
N THR A 3 18.55 -29.98 -14.97
CA THR A 3 18.25 -29.09 -13.84
C THR A 3 17.86 -27.72 -14.40
N ILE A 4 16.59 -27.37 -14.31
CA ILE A 4 16.09 -26.03 -14.62
C ILE A 4 16.44 -25.14 -13.43
N SER A 5 17.29 -24.14 -13.67
CA SER A 5 17.66 -23.13 -12.66
C SER A 5 16.51 -22.12 -12.54
N HIS A 6 15.86 -22.09 -11.37
CA HIS A 6 14.82 -21.09 -11.09
C HIS A 6 15.50 -19.77 -10.71
N ASN A 7 15.54 -18.81 -11.64
CA ASN A 7 15.88 -17.43 -11.32
C ASN A 7 14.74 -16.83 -10.49
N SER A 8 14.88 -16.84 -9.17
CA SER A 8 13.98 -16.10 -8.28
C SER A 8 14.46 -14.66 -8.19
N THR A 9 13.93 -13.79 -9.05
CA THR A 9 14.08 -12.34 -8.91
C THR A 9 13.25 -11.90 -7.70
N THR A 10 13.85 -11.92 -6.50
CA THR A 10 13.28 -11.26 -5.33
C THR A 10 13.28 -9.76 -5.58
N SER A 11 12.14 -9.20 -5.97
CA SER A 11 11.93 -7.75 -6.02
C SER A 11 12.09 -7.17 -4.62
N SER A 12 13.28 -6.68 -4.28
CA SER A 12 13.52 -5.97 -3.04
C SER A 12 12.82 -4.61 -3.12
N VAL A 13 11.73 -4.45 -2.39
CA VAL A 13 11.06 -3.17 -2.22
C VAL A 13 11.87 -2.32 -1.25
N SER A 14 12.63 -1.36 -1.79
CA SER A 14 13.32 -0.35 -0.97
C SER A 14 12.30 0.63 -0.42
N VAL A 15 12.08 0.62 0.90
CA VAL A 15 11.23 1.60 1.58
C VAL A 15 12.12 2.81 1.92
N THR A 16 12.06 3.85 1.10
CA THR A 16 12.73 5.12 1.39
C THR A 16 11.97 5.82 2.50
N ALA A 17 12.41 5.69 3.75
CA ALA A 17 11.93 6.56 4.83
C ALA A 17 12.42 7.98 4.53
N ALA A 18 11.48 8.94 4.46
CA ALA A 18 11.81 10.35 4.25
C ALA A 18 12.65 10.85 5.43
N SER A 19 13.96 10.94 5.23
CA SER A 19 14.92 11.52 6.19
C SER A 19 14.87 13.05 6.11
N GLY A 20 13.69 13.62 6.37
CA GLY A 20 13.54 15.02 6.74
C GLY A 20 13.40 15.09 8.25
N ASN A 21 14.13 15.99 8.92
CA ASN A 21 13.96 16.23 10.35
C ASN A 21 12.54 16.78 10.69
N ASP A 22 11.75 17.10 9.67
CA ASP A 22 10.33 17.43 9.74
C ASP A 22 9.51 16.15 9.51
N GLN A 23 9.51 15.27 10.50
CA GLN A 23 8.73 14.04 10.44
C GLN A 23 7.24 14.42 10.33
N PRO A 24 6.52 14.00 9.28
CA PRO A 24 5.12 14.36 9.15
C PRO A 24 4.35 13.81 10.35
N GLN A 25 3.63 14.69 11.04
CA GLN A 25 2.77 14.29 12.15
C GLN A 25 1.62 13.46 11.57
N LEU A 26 1.69 12.14 11.74
CA LEU A 26 0.62 11.24 11.36
C LEU A 26 -0.51 11.35 12.39
N VAL A 27 -1.68 11.80 11.94
CA VAL A 27 -2.90 11.84 12.75
C VAL A 27 -3.92 10.92 12.11
N ALA A 28 -4.49 10.02 12.91
CA ALA A 28 -5.60 9.17 12.50
C ALA A 28 -6.92 9.76 13.01
N THR A 29 -7.90 9.87 12.13
CA THR A 29 -9.25 10.35 12.47
C THR A 29 -10.25 9.22 12.25
N ILE A 30 -11.13 9.01 13.23
CA ILE A 30 -12.21 8.03 13.13
C ILE A 30 -13.26 8.55 12.14
N VAL A 31 -13.65 7.72 11.19
CA VAL A 31 -14.73 7.99 10.24
C VAL A 31 -16.07 7.66 10.93
N PRO A 32 -17.03 8.60 11.01
CA PRO A 32 -18.37 8.32 11.51
C PRO A 32 -19.07 7.21 10.71
N ASP A 33 -19.91 6.41 11.37
CA ASP A 33 -20.56 5.25 10.74
C ASP A 33 -21.42 5.65 9.53
N GLU A 34 -22.11 6.80 9.59
CA GLU A 34 -22.89 7.35 8.49
C GLU A 34 -22.07 7.63 7.23
N GLN A 35 -20.77 7.87 7.37
CA GLN A 35 -19.85 8.18 6.26
C GLN A 35 -19.06 6.96 5.77
N ARG A 36 -19.03 5.88 6.55
CA ARG A 36 -18.18 4.71 6.29
C ARG A 36 -18.51 4.02 4.96
N ILE A 37 -19.77 4.07 4.51
CA ILE A 37 -20.20 3.48 3.23
C ILE A 37 -19.65 4.23 2.01
N SER A 38 -19.51 5.55 2.10
CA SER A 38 -18.98 6.41 1.03
C SER A 38 -17.46 6.53 1.10
N PHE A 39 -16.89 6.37 2.29
CA PHE A 39 -15.45 6.45 2.53
C PHE A 39 -14.64 5.45 1.68
N TRP A 40 -15.06 4.18 1.64
CA TRP A 40 -14.32 3.15 0.91
C TRP A 40 -14.18 3.40 -0.60
N PRO A 41 -15.27 3.63 -1.36
CA PRO A 41 -15.13 3.93 -2.79
C PRO A 41 -14.41 5.27 -3.04
N GLN A 42 -14.51 6.25 -2.13
CA GLN A 42 -13.83 7.54 -2.28
C GLN A 42 -12.31 7.44 -2.11
N HIS A 43 -11.84 6.64 -1.14
CA HIS A 43 -10.40 6.50 -0.85
C HIS A 43 -9.74 5.35 -1.62
N PHE A 44 -10.51 4.31 -1.95
CA PHE A 44 -9.98 3.06 -2.50
C PHE A 44 -10.71 2.59 -3.77
N GLY A 45 -11.68 3.34 -4.30
CA GLY A 45 -12.48 2.92 -5.46
C GLY A 45 -11.71 2.89 -6.79
N LEU A 46 -10.55 3.52 -6.85
CA LEU A 46 -9.65 3.44 -8.02
C LEU A 46 -8.73 2.22 -8.00
N ILE A 47 -8.75 1.40 -6.93
CA ILE A 47 -7.93 0.20 -6.88
C ILE A 47 -8.50 -0.80 -7.89
N PRO A 48 -7.76 -1.14 -8.96
CA PRO A 48 -8.22 -2.12 -9.91
C PRO A 48 -8.46 -3.44 -9.17
N GLN A 49 -9.68 -3.96 -9.28
CA GLN A 49 -10.01 -5.28 -8.77
C GLN A 49 -9.19 -6.29 -9.58
N TRP A 50 -8.36 -7.08 -8.90
CA TRP A 50 -7.54 -8.11 -9.53
C TRP A 50 -8.48 -9.26 -9.90
N VAL A 51 -8.88 -9.34 -11.17
CA VAL A 51 -9.48 -10.54 -11.79
C VAL A 51 -8.37 -11.39 -12.38
#